data_AF-A0AA40VUR5-F1
#
_entry.id   AF-A0AA40VUR5-F1
#
_cell.length_a   1.000
_cell.length_b   1.000
_cell.length_c   1.000
_cell.angle_alpha   90.00
_cell.angle_beta   90.00
_cell.angle_gamma   90.00
#
_symmetry.space_group_name_H-M   'P 1'
#
loop_
_entity.id
_entity.type
_entity.pdbx_description
1 polymer ?
#
loop_
_entity_poly.entity_id
_entity_poly.type
_entity_poly.pdbx_seq_one_letter_code
_entity_poly.pdbx_strand_id
1 'polypeptide(L)'
;MRAIQRLISIAIISISITLLACVSASLAFIPTETDFQKQGQFQPKPEIITAEIPHNPNQAKQEASYPNTPRVVFLDHFAWQVFAALNWPADCQQGSPLASKKIGEAPDAPRVWEFYSTPETVFVSGKTPSTPNKPFICLNAENRLLPPKNSTVKLTEQGKLDAKGQNANPQDLPLIDQQGNYIIVETYINPQEFNQIVKNKWYDSVNLAQFNNDNNQFDLICSGRENDNILGVPCSTYEKEGAIEIKASWRVFDEQTSKDEKARYYTTKRKVLIPGKSDKCDTGKAFCSDTGEEFSQVIEVGLIGFHIKHKTSEQGWIWSTFEQVDNVPDGTLKQNKYTLNNPDCQKNCVENTPYVEPPYLWRKEAPHAVTKIGGEIKNQIPSQIVRSFKPKSPLDSQISEQNQQWHQALKDISKSSVWQYYNLVGTQWLTNPSQLYNEQLREITPKLPLANVTLEPYIQNSSCIGCHTGAKLRTRMQPYADFTFQMARANSSNGTKNVQ
;
A
#
# COMPACT_ATOMS: atom_id res chain seq x y z
N MET A 1 -9.11 -6.58 -95.33
CA MET A 1 -8.15 -6.03 -96.33
C MET A 1 -7.14 -5.20 -95.52
N ARG A 2 -5.97 -5.75 -95.15
CA ARG A 2 -4.65 -5.56 -95.82
C ARG A 2 -4.38 -4.07 -96.12
N ALA A 3 -3.29 -3.37 -95.74
CA ALA A 3 -1.92 -3.66 -95.28
C ALA A 3 -1.36 -2.34 -94.66
N ILE A 4 -0.61 -2.28 -93.56
CA ILE A 4 0.85 -2.45 -93.33
C ILE A 4 1.80 -1.55 -94.17
N GLN A 5 2.58 -0.69 -93.47
CA GLN A 5 3.99 -0.21 -93.63
C GLN A 5 4.16 1.32 -93.55
N ARG A 6 4.69 1.87 -92.44
CA ARG A 6 6.09 2.01 -91.97
C ARG A 6 6.87 3.14 -92.66
N LEU A 7 7.37 4.11 -91.87
CA LEU A 7 8.68 4.73 -92.04
C LEU A 7 9.20 5.23 -90.67
N ILE A 8 10.48 4.96 -90.44
CA ILE A 8 11.25 5.09 -89.20
C ILE A 8 12.28 6.22 -89.44
N SER A 9 12.64 6.97 -88.38
CA SER A 9 14.04 7.29 -87.99
C SER A 9 14.41 8.77 -87.76
N ILE A 10 14.78 9.04 -86.49
CA ILE A 10 16.06 9.62 -86.02
C ILE A 10 16.34 11.14 -86.23
N ALA A 11 16.36 11.89 -85.12
CA ALA A 11 17.44 12.81 -84.65
C ALA A 11 16.89 13.66 -83.46
N ILE A 12 17.24 13.49 -82.17
CA ILE A 12 18.52 13.70 -81.43
C ILE A 12 18.73 15.16 -80.93
N ILE A 13 18.62 15.33 -79.59
CA ILE A 13 19.38 16.24 -78.67
C ILE A 13 19.04 17.76 -78.77
N SER A 14 18.62 18.54 -77.76
CA SER A 14 18.95 18.74 -76.32
C SER A 14 17.74 19.45 -75.65
N ILE A 15 17.37 19.28 -74.38
CA ILE A 15 18.01 19.86 -73.18
C ILE A 15 17.39 19.16 -71.96
N SER A 16 18.27 18.63 -71.10
CA SER A 16 17.99 18.18 -69.74
C SER A 16 17.63 19.35 -68.81
N ILE A 17 16.75 19.14 -67.84
CA ILE A 17 16.91 19.51 -66.41
C ILE A 17 15.68 19.00 -65.61
N THR A 18 15.93 17.92 -64.87
CA THR A 18 15.39 17.51 -63.56
C THR A 18 13.89 17.56 -63.26
N LEU A 19 13.26 16.38 -63.20
CA LEU A 19 12.40 15.99 -62.08
C LEU A 19 12.46 14.46 -61.89
N LEU A 20 13.06 14.07 -60.78
CA LEU A 20 13.36 12.71 -60.35
C LEU A 20 12.41 12.33 -59.20
N ALA A 21 12.11 11.03 -59.14
CA ALA A 21 11.54 10.27 -58.01
C ALA A 21 10.01 10.29 -57.85
N CYS A 22 9.32 9.18 -57.63
CA CYS A 22 9.68 7.76 -57.61
C CYS A 22 8.36 6.97 -57.63
N VAL A 23 8.21 6.04 -58.58
CA VAL A 23 7.24 4.95 -58.51
C VAL A 23 8.06 3.71 -58.15
N SER A 24 7.87 3.14 -56.97
CA SER A 24 8.47 1.86 -56.61
C SER A 24 7.41 0.87 -56.16
N ALA A 25 7.45 -0.28 -56.84
CA ALA A 25 6.58 -1.42 -56.69
C ALA A 25 6.58 -2.02 -55.28
N SER A 26 5.43 -2.54 -54.92
CA SER A 26 5.16 -3.32 -53.72
C SER A 26 5.91 -4.67 -53.76
N LEU A 27 6.90 -4.83 -52.88
CA LEU A 27 7.39 -6.13 -52.44
C LEU A 27 6.96 -6.30 -50.99
N ALA A 28 6.20 -7.35 -50.70
CA ALA A 28 5.78 -7.71 -49.36
C ALA A 28 7.02 -8.04 -48.51
N PHE A 29 7.30 -7.17 -47.54
CA PHE A 29 8.31 -7.42 -46.52
C PHE A 29 7.75 -8.45 -45.53
N ILE A 30 8.35 -9.63 -45.49
CA ILE A 30 8.23 -10.55 -44.36
C ILE A 30 9.34 -10.14 -43.38
N PRO A 31 9.03 -9.65 -42.17
CA PRO A 31 10.05 -9.25 -41.22
C PRO A 31 10.82 -10.49 -40.75
N THR A 32 12.15 -10.44 -40.82
CA THR A 32 13.03 -11.46 -40.24
C THR A 32 13.17 -11.27 -38.74
N GLU A 33 13.46 -12.35 -38.00
CA GLU A 33 13.62 -12.44 -36.54
C GLU A 33 14.53 -11.35 -35.91
N THR A 34 15.43 -10.77 -36.71
CA THR A 34 16.32 -9.66 -36.35
C THR A 34 15.65 -8.28 -36.24
N ASP A 35 14.49 -8.04 -36.87
CA ASP A 35 13.73 -6.78 -36.74
C ASP A 35 12.92 -6.73 -35.44
N PHE A 36 12.55 -7.88 -34.87
CA PHE A 36 11.95 -7.96 -33.53
C PHE A 36 12.92 -7.59 -32.41
N GLN A 37 14.23 -7.69 -32.64
CA GLN A 37 15.25 -7.36 -31.64
C GLN A 37 15.69 -5.89 -31.64
N LYS A 38 15.34 -5.10 -32.67
CA LYS A 38 15.62 -3.65 -32.72
C LYS A 38 14.48 -2.76 -32.21
N GLN A 39 13.27 -3.30 -32.05
CA GLN A 39 12.23 -2.69 -31.20
C GLN A 39 12.38 -3.17 -29.76
N GLY A 40 13.56 -2.93 -29.16
CA GLY A 40 13.67 -2.91 -27.72
C GLY A 40 12.66 -1.90 -27.20
N GLN A 41 11.58 -2.42 -26.61
CA GLN A 41 10.45 -1.67 -26.08
C GLN A 41 10.99 -0.49 -25.27
N PHE A 42 10.60 0.74 -25.62
CA PHE A 42 10.73 1.87 -24.71
C PHE A 42 9.78 1.58 -23.54
N GLN A 43 10.24 0.80 -22.56
CA GLN A 43 9.57 0.69 -21.27
C GLN A 43 9.99 1.91 -20.43
N PRO A 44 9.07 2.50 -19.66
CA PRO A 44 9.44 3.51 -18.69
C PRO A 44 10.53 2.97 -17.76
N LYS A 45 11.57 3.76 -17.51
CA LYS A 45 12.63 3.40 -16.56
C LYS A 45 12.27 3.92 -15.17
N PRO A 46 12.82 3.32 -14.09
CA PRO A 46 12.73 3.90 -12.76
C PRO A 46 13.20 5.35 -12.72
N GLU A 47 12.34 6.24 -12.22
CA GLU A 47 12.61 7.66 -12.05
C GLU A 47 12.53 8.00 -10.55
N ILE A 48 13.67 7.87 -9.83
CA ILE A 48 13.80 8.24 -8.41
C ILE A 48 14.39 9.65 -8.34
N ILE A 49 13.57 10.64 -8.69
CA ILE A 49 14.07 11.99 -8.98
C ILE A 49 13.89 12.92 -7.78
N THR A 50 12.84 12.72 -6.98
CA THR A 50 12.43 13.70 -5.96
C THR A 50 11.81 13.03 -4.74
N ALA A 51 11.82 13.77 -3.64
CA ALA A 51 11.10 13.44 -2.41
C ALA A 51 9.62 13.85 -2.46
N GLU A 52 9.21 14.58 -3.50
CA GLU A 52 7.83 14.96 -3.74
C GLU A 52 7.00 13.72 -4.10
N ILE A 53 5.87 13.55 -3.41
CA ILE A 53 4.95 12.46 -3.69
C ILE A 53 4.24 12.80 -5.01
N PRO A 54 4.38 11.98 -6.06
CA PRO A 54 3.71 12.27 -7.32
C PRO A 54 2.20 12.21 -7.11
N HIS A 55 1.51 13.32 -7.39
CA HIS A 55 0.08 13.45 -7.11
C HIS A 55 -0.79 12.57 -8.02
N ASN A 56 -0.40 12.44 -9.30
CA ASN A 56 -1.14 11.69 -10.30
C ASN A 56 -0.19 10.95 -11.25
N PRO A 57 -0.59 9.77 -11.78
CA PRO A 57 0.13 9.16 -12.88
C PRO A 57 0.07 10.08 -14.11
N ASN A 58 1.20 10.37 -14.74
CA ASN A 58 1.26 11.25 -15.91
C ASN A 58 0.78 10.54 -17.19
N GLN A 59 -0.54 10.49 -17.41
CA GLN A 59 -1.14 9.83 -18.57
C GLN A 59 -0.70 10.48 -19.89
N ALA A 60 -0.58 11.80 -19.96
CA ALA A 60 -0.09 12.48 -21.17
C ALA A 60 1.34 12.05 -21.54
N LYS A 61 2.24 11.93 -20.54
CA LYS A 61 3.61 11.41 -20.73
C LYS A 61 3.58 9.96 -21.19
N GLN A 62 2.69 9.12 -20.64
CA GLN A 62 2.51 7.75 -21.10
C GLN A 62 2.10 7.73 -22.58
N GLU A 63 1.05 8.44 -22.95
CA GLU A 63 0.53 8.44 -24.33
C GLU A 63 1.55 8.99 -25.33
N ALA A 64 2.31 10.02 -24.95
CA ALA A 64 3.31 10.64 -25.82
C ALA A 64 4.62 9.83 -25.94
N SER A 65 5.11 9.25 -24.83
CA SER A 65 6.44 8.62 -24.77
C SER A 65 6.40 7.09 -24.84
N TYR A 66 5.27 6.49 -24.43
CA TYR A 66 5.10 5.05 -24.22
C TYR A 66 3.72 4.54 -24.73
N PRO A 67 3.30 4.87 -25.97
CA PRO A 67 1.94 4.62 -26.46
C PRO A 67 1.53 3.14 -26.49
N ASN A 68 2.50 2.23 -26.58
CA ASN A 68 2.26 0.78 -26.64
C ASN A 68 2.49 0.07 -25.29
N THR A 69 2.82 0.81 -24.24
CA THR A 69 3.10 0.26 -22.93
C THR A 69 1.80 0.04 -22.15
N PRO A 70 1.53 -1.18 -21.64
CA PRO A 70 0.35 -1.45 -20.84
C PRO A 70 0.23 -0.50 -19.64
N ARG A 71 -0.99 -0.02 -19.35
CA ARG A 71 -1.24 0.94 -18.25
C ARG A 71 -0.72 0.44 -16.90
N VAL A 72 -0.80 -0.87 -16.65
CA VAL A 72 -0.28 -1.48 -15.41
C VAL A 72 1.21 -1.22 -15.22
N VAL A 73 2.04 -1.30 -16.28
CA VAL A 73 3.48 -0.98 -16.22
C VAL A 73 3.67 0.43 -15.69
N PHE A 74 2.94 1.40 -16.25
CA PHE A 74 3.06 2.79 -15.89
C PHE A 74 2.61 3.06 -14.45
N LEU A 75 1.51 2.43 -14.01
CA LEU A 75 1.00 2.55 -12.65
C LEU A 75 1.90 1.85 -11.62
N ASP A 76 2.58 0.78 -12.01
CA ASP A 76 3.59 0.12 -11.18
C ASP A 76 4.81 1.04 -10.96
N HIS A 77 5.27 1.78 -11.98
CA HIS A 77 6.29 2.83 -11.79
C HIS A 77 5.79 3.97 -10.90
N PHE A 78 4.56 4.43 -11.10
CA PHE A 78 3.96 5.45 -10.23
C PHE A 78 3.90 4.97 -8.77
N ALA A 79 3.46 3.74 -8.52
CA ALA A 79 3.43 3.15 -7.18
C ALA A 79 4.82 3.13 -6.54
N TRP A 80 5.85 2.74 -7.29
CA TRP A 80 7.24 2.77 -6.83
C TRP A 80 7.74 4.19 -6.53
N GLN A 81 7.35 5.19 -7.33
CA GLN A 81 7.68 6.60 -7.07
C GLN A 81 7.01 7.09 -5.78
N VAL A 82 5.73 6.78 -5.56
CA VAL A 82 5.02 7.09 -4.31
C VAL A 82 5.68 6.39 -3.13
N PHE A 83 6.01 5.10 -3.26
CA PHE A 83 6.73 4.35 -2.23
C PHE A 83 8.07 4.99 -1.88
N ALA A 84 8.84 5.42 -2.88
CA ALA A 84 10.13 6.07 -2.67
C ALA A 84 9.99 7.44 -1.98
N ALA A 85 9.02 8.26 -2.38
CA ALA A 85 8.76 9.57 -1.79
C ALA A 85 8.26 9.45 -0.33
N LEU A 86 7.33 8.53 -0.05
CA LEU A 86 6.87 8.27 1.32
C LEU A 86 8.04 7.80 2.20
N ASN A 87 8.90 6.92 1.69
CA ASN A 87 10.06 6.39 2.41
C ASN A 87 11.32 7.27 2.31
N TRP A 88 11.18 8.51 1.83
CA TRP A 88 12.28 9.47 1.85
C TRP A 88 12.68 9.78 3.30
N PRO A 89 13.98 9.93 3.61
CA PRO A 89 14.40 10.34 4.94
C PRO A 89 13.87 11.74 5.27
N ALA A 90 13.32 11.91 6.46
CA ALA A 90 12.71 13.15 6.92
C ALA A 90 13.45 13.75 8.12
N ASP A 91 13.27 15.05 8.34
CA ASP A 91 13.79 15.73 9.52
C ASP A 91 12.89 15.49 10.75
N CYS A 92 13.47 15.55 11.95
CA CYS A 92 12.73 15.36 13.21
C CYS A 92 11.97 16.60 13.72
N GLN A 93 12.05 17.74 13.03
CA GLN A 93 11.39 18.99 13.41
C GLN A 93 9.97 19.05 12.85
N GLN A 94 9.82 18.84 11.54
CA GLN A 94 8.57 19.00 10.81
C GLN A 94 8.16 17.72 10.05
N GLY A 95 9.06 16.74 9.92
CA GLY A 95 8.82 15.59 9.06
C GLY A 95 8.97 15.92 7.58
N SER A 96 9.60 17.04 7.23
CA SER A 96 9.87 17.41 5.85
C SER A 96 10.98 16.52 5.29
N PRO A 97 10.94 16.17 3.99
CA PRO A 97 12.00 15.38 3.39
C PRO A 97 13.36 16.09 3.47
N LEU A 98 14.42 15.33 3.80
CA LEU A 98 15.79 15.84 3.82
C LEU A 98 16.27 16.11 2.38
N ALA A 99 16.26 17.38 1.98
CA ALA A 99 16.67 17.82 0.64
C ALA A 99 18.13 17.47 0.27
N SER A 100 19.00 17.28 1.27
CA SER A 100 20.42 16.92 1.08
C SER A 100 20.66 15.41 0.99
N LYS A 101 19.59 14.60 1.05
CA LYS A 101 19.65 13.14 1.05
C LYS A 101 18.73 12.58 0.00
N LYS A 102 19.10 11.40 -0.51
CA LYS A 102 18.24 10.53 -1.30
C LYS A 102 17.69 9.38 -0.46
N ILE A 103 16.68 8.70 -1.01
CA ILE A 103 16.21 7.44 -0.46
C ILE A 103 17.39 6.45 -0.29
N GLY A 104 17.52 5.87 0.90
CA GLY A 104 18.59 4.91 1.23
C GLY A 104 19.93 5.50 1.69
N GLU A 105 20.11 6.82 1.74
CA GLU A 105 21.37 7.47 2.17
C GLU A 105 21.40 7.85 3.67
N ALA A 106 20.25 7.85 4.34
CA ALA A 106 20.12 8.19 5.75
C ALA A 106 19.25 7.14 6.45
N PRO A 107 19.78 5.95 6.76
CA PRO A 107 18.98 4.83 7.31
C PRO A 107 18.38 5.14 8.69
N ASP A 108 19.08 5.92 9.53
CA ASP A 108 18.65 6.23 10.91
C ASP A 108 17.63 7.38 11.00
N ALA A 109 17.33 8.06 9.89
CA ALA A 109 16.31 9.10 9.85
C ALA A 109 14.90 8.49 9.91
N PRO A 110 13.87 9.21 10.39
CA PRO A 110 12.49 8.80 10.17
C PRO A 110 12.12 8.87 8.68
N ARG A 111 11.00 8.25 8.31
CA ARG A 111 10.38 8.45 6.98
C ARG A 111 9.30 9.52 7.03
N VAL A 112 9.06 10.17 5.89
CA VAL A 112 8.02 11.21 5.73
C VAL A 112 6.67 10.72 6.26
N TRP A 113 6.26 9.51 5.88
CA TRP A 113 4.97 8.96 6.28
C TRP A 113 4.85 8.65 7.78
N GLU A 114 5.95 8.50 8.52
CA GLU A 114 5.88 8.24 9.97
C GLU A 114 5.41 9.47 10.77
N PHE A 115 5.36 10.64 10.13
CA PHE A 115 4.78 11.86 10.68
C PHE A 115 3.28 12.00 10.38
N TYR A 116 2.69 11.10 9.61
CA TYR A 116 1.25 11.15 9.33
C TYR A 116 0.44 10.80 10.58
N SER A 117 -0.81 11.24 10.61
CA SER A 117 -1.70 11.00 11.76
C SER A 117 -2.20 9.55 11.74
N THR A 118 -2.32 8.92 12.91
CA THR A 118 -2.93 7.60 13.03
C THR A 118 -4.43 7.77 13.31
N PRO A 119 -5.30 6.84 12.89
CA PRO A 119 -6.72 6.91 13.21
C PRO A 119 -7.00 7.07 14.72
N GLU A 120 -6.15 6.54 15.58
CA GLU A 120 -6.23 6.67 17.05
C GLU A 120 -6.01 8.11 17.55
N THR A 121 -5.25 8.93 16.82
CA THR A 121 -5.06 10.36 17.13
C THR A 121 -6.06 11.25 16.41
N VAL A 122 -6.63 10.79 15.30
CA VAL A 122 -7.69 11.49 14.56
C VAL A 122 -9.07 11.32 15.22
N PHE A 123 -9.45 10.13 15.65
CA PHE A 123 -10.80 9.84 16.14
C PHE A 123 -10.85 9.79 17.67
N VAL A 124 -10.53 10.92 18.31
CA VAL A 124 -10.54 11.05 19.77
C VAL A 124 -11.89 11.61 20.23
N SER A 125 -12.65 10.80 20.98
CA SER A 125 -13.99 11.16 21.44
C SER A 125 -13.99 12.50 22.19
N GLY A 126 -14.86 13.43 21.76
CA GLY A 126 -15.07 14.71 22.41
C GLY A 126 -13.90 15.70 22.34
N LYS A 127 -12.88 15.44 21.52
CA LYS A 127 -11.72 16.32 21.37
C LYS A 127 -11.45 16.65 19.91
N THR A 128 -11.08 17.89 19.65
CA THR A 128 -10.50 18.25 18.35
C THR A 128 -9.15 17.52 18.21
N PRO A 129 -8.90 16.83 17.08
CA PRO A 129 -7.64 16.17 16.82
C PRO A 129 -6.49 17.18 16.84
N SER A 130 -5.38 16.83 17.49
CA SER A 130 -4.17 17.66 17.52
C SER A 130 -3.18 17.26 16.41
N THR A 131 -2.22 18.15 16.17
CA THR A 131 -1.15 18.08 15.16
C THR A 131 -0.31 16.77 15.20
N PRO A 132 0.43 16.47 14.10
CA PRO A 132 0.75 15.11 13.68
C PRO A 132 1.60 14.28 14.65
N ASN A 133 1.59 12.96 14.42
CA ASN A 133 2.43 12.03 15.16
C ASN A 133 3.90 12.41 15.03
N LYS A 134 4.63 12.30 16.14
CA LYS A 134 6.09 12.45 16.14
C LYS A 134 6.72 11.07 16.33
N PRO A 135 7.53 10.57 15.38
CA PRO A 135 8.19 9.28 15.50
C PRO A 135 9.01 9.18 16.78
N PHE A 136 9.07 8.00 17.40
CA PHE A 136 9.78 7.78 18.67
C PHE A 136 11.23 8.29 18.63
N ILE A 137 11.92 8.03 17.52
CA ILE A 137 13.32 8.44 17.32
C ILE A 137 13.49 9.97 17.34
N CYS A 138 12.43 10.73 17.04
CA CYS A 138 12.41 12.19 17.07
C CYS A 138 11.97 12.79 18.42
N LEU A 139 11.55 11.96 19.38
CA LEU A 139 11.22 12.41 20.73
C LEU A 139 12.50 12.74 21.50
N ASN A 140 12.45 13.79 22.33
CA ASN A 140 13.51 14.08 23.30
C ASN A 140 13.49 13.03 24.44
N ALA A 141 14.55 13.00 25.27
CA ALA A 141 14.69 12.00 26.34
C ALA A 141 13.49 11.98 27.29
N GLU A 142 12.99 13.16 27.69
CA GLU A 142 11.83 13.31 28.58
C GLU A 142 10.56 12.70 27.98
N ASN A 143 10.24 13.04 26.72
CA ASN A 143 9.05 12.54 26.04
C ASN A 143 9.13 11.03 25.74
N ARG A 144 10.33 10.45 25.64
CA ARG A 144 10.50 8.99 25.55
C ARG A 144 10.14 8.27 26.85
N LEU A 145 10.18 8.95 27.99
CA LEU A 145 9.80 8.38 29.29
C LEU A 145 8.28 8.37 29.50
N LEU A 146 7.56 9.33 28.92
CA LEU A 146 6.09 9.43 29.04
C LEU A 146 5.39 8.22 28.40
N PRO A 147 4.30 7.68 29.00
CA PRO A 147 3.51 6.62 28.38
C PRO A 147 3.00 7.11 27.01
N PRO A 148 2.99 6.25 25.98
CA PRO A 148 2.61 6.69 24.66
C PRO A 148 1.11 7.03 24.67
N LYS A 149 0.77 8.21 24.14
CA LYS A 149 -0.62 8.62 24.00
C LYS A 149 -1.22 7.87 22.80
N ASN A 150 -2.24 7.05 23.06
CA ASN A 150 -3.04 6.37 22.03
C ASN A 150 -2.27 5.41 21.11
N SER A 151 -1.11 4.85 21.52
CA SER A 151 -0.46 3.77 20.75
C SER A 151 -1.02 2.41 21.17
N THR A 152 -2.19 2.03 20.65
CA THR A 152 -2.65 0.65 20.79
C THR A 152 -1.94 -0.21 19.77
N VAL A 153 -1.27 -1.27 20.24
CA VAL A 153 -0.73 -2.30 19.34
C VAL A 153 -1.91 -2.99 18.67
N LYS A 154 -1.95 -2.97 17.34
CA LYS A 154 -2.84 -3.85 16.58
C LYS A 154 -2.04 -5.04 16.13
N LEU A 155 -2.49 -6.23 16.50
CA LEU A 155 -1.89 -7.48 16.04
C LEU A 155 -2.46 -7.94 14.69
N THR A 156 -3.56 -7.32 14.28
CA THR A 156 -4.36 -7.65 13.10
C THR A 156 -5.10 -6.40 12.62
N GLU A 157 -5.61 -6.44 11.41
CA GLU A 157 -6.75 -5.59 11.08
C GLU A 157 -7.93 -5.91 12.01
N GLN A 158 -8.67 -4.89 12.41
CA GLN A 158 -10.02 -5.07 12.96
C GLN A 158 -10.99 -4.87 11.80
N GLY A 159 -11.47 -5.97 11.22
CA GLY A 159 -12.60 -5.94 10.30
C GLY A 159 -13.90 -6.00 11.10
N LYS A 160 -14.59 -4.88 11.31
CA LYS A 160 -15.96 -4.88 11.87
C LYS A 160 -16.76 -3.71 11.30
N LEU A 161 -17.99 -3.82 10.82
CA LEU A 161 -19.02 -4.87 10.67
C LEU A 161 -19.76 -4.56 9.35
N ASP A 162 -20.47 -5.51 8.75
CA ASP A 162 -21.40 -5.17 7.66
C ASP A 162 -22.71 -4.54 8.21
N ALA A 163 -23.54 -4.04 7.28
CA ALA A 163 -24.81 -3.36 7.54
C ALA A 163 -25.95 -4.26 8.07
N LYS A 164 -25.74 -5.58 8.20
CA LYS A 164 -26.66 -6.55 8.84
C LYS A 164 -26.06 -7.20 10.09
N GLY A 165 -24.84 -6.85 10.49
CA GLY A 165 -24.15 -7.44 11.64
C GLY A 165 -23.54 -8.83 11.40
N GLN A 166 -23.27 -9.26 10.16
CA GLN A 166 -22.47 -10.46 9.82
C GLN A 166 -21.62 -10.20 8.56
N ASN A 167 -20.33 -10.52 8.51
CA ASN A 167 -19.92 -11.92 8.38
C ASN A 167 -19.41 -12.51 9.70
N ALA A 168 -19.93 -13.70 10.01
CA ALA A 168 -19.42 -14.55 11.06
C ALA A 168 -17.95 -14.95 10.75
N ASN A 169 -17.03 -14.63 11.67
CA ASN A 169 -15.67 -15.17 11.95
C ASN A 169 -14.86 -15.84 10.80
N PRO A 170 -13.54 -15.55 10.61
CA PRO A 170 -12.52 -15.53 11.68
C PRO A 170 -11.33 -14.54 11.41
N GLN A 171 -11.56 -13.24 11.25
CA GLN A 171 -10.62 -12.39 10.47
C GLN A 171 -9.69 -11.43 11.24
N ASP A 172 -9.80 -11.34 12.57
CA ASP A 172 -8.87 -10.54 13.40
C ASP A 172 -7.90 -11.48 14.16
N LEU A 173 -7.27 -12.43 13.45
CA LEU A 173 -6.34 -13.40 14.06
C LEU A 173 -4.88 -12.94 13.95
N PRO A 174 -4.13 -12.85 15.07
CA PRO A 174 -2.75 -12.41 15.05
C PRO A 174 -1.89 -13.22 14.08
N LEU A 175 -0.93 -12.54 13.47
CA LEU A 175 0.12 -13.17 12.67
C LEU A 175 1.38 -13.30 13.52
N ILE A 176 1.95 -14.51 13.57
CA ILE A 176 3.13 -14.83 14.40
C ILE A 176 4.31 -15.15 13.49
N ASP A 177 5.43 -14.46 13.66
CA ASP A 177 6.65 -14.74 12.91
C ASP A 177 7.35 -16.03 13.39
N GLN A 178 8.36 -16.48 12.63
CA GLN A 178 9.13 -17.69 12.98
C GLN A 178 9.95 -17.54 14.27
N GLN A 179 10.11 -16.34 14.81
CA GLN A 179 10.76 -16.09 16.11
C GLN A 179 9.75 -16.12 17.27
N GLY A 180 8.45 -16.25 17.00
CA GLY A 180 7.40 -16.28 18.01
C GLY A 180 6.95 -14.90 18.49
N ASN A 181 7.15 -13.86 17.67
CA ASN A 181 6.68 -12.51 17.94
C ASN A 181 5.43 -12.18 17.11
N TYR A 182 4.57 -11.31 17.64
CA TYR A 182 3.45 -10.79 16.86
C TYR A 182 3.94 -9.85 15.77
N ILE A 183 3.32 -9.94 14.60
CA ILE A 183 3.35 -8.87 13.61
C ILE A 183 2.45 -7.73 14.09
N ILE A 184 2.98 -6.52 14.05
CA ILE A 184 2.27 -5.30 14.45
C ILE A 184 1.78 -4.57 13.21
N VAL A 185 0.54 -4.11 13.22
CA VAL A 185 -0.07 -3.35 12.13
C VAL A 185 -0.34 -1.92 12.57
N GLU A 186 0.06 -0.96 11.74
CA GLU A 186 -0.22 0.46 11.94
C GLU A 186 -0.94 1.03 10.72
N THR A 187 -1.75 2.06 10.92
CA THR A 187 -2.46 2.77 9.85
C THR A 187 -2.22 4.26 9.98
N TYR A 188 -2.02 4.92 8.84
CA TYR A 188 -1.70 6.34 8.78
C TYR A 188 -2.56 7.04 7.74
N ILE A 189 -2.91 8.28 8.02
CA ILE A 189 -3.72 9.17 7.20
C ILE A 189 -2.87 10.41 6.88
N ASN A 190 -2.70 10.72 5.59
CA ASN A 190 -1.87 11.84 5.18
C ASN A 190 -2.45 13.20 5.60
N PRO A 191 -1.64 14.27 5.55
CA PRO A 191 -2.08 15.61 5.95
C PRO A 191 -3.30 16.11 5.18
N GLN A 192 -3.47 15.73 3.90
CA GLN A 192 -4.61 16.18 3.10
C GLN A 192 -5.94 15.66 3.64
N GLU A 193 -6.04 14.36 3.86
CA GLU A 193 -7.23 13.75 4.46
C GLU A 193 -7.42 14.22 5.91
N PHE A 194 -6.36 14.28 6.72
CA PHE A 194 -6.43 14.80 8.09
C PHE A 194 -7.02 16.21 8.15
N ASN A 195 -6.50 17.12 7.31
CA ASN A 195 -6.96 18.50 7.26
C ASN A 195 -8.43 18.59 6.83
N GLN A 196 -8.86 17.75 5.88
CA GLN A 196 -10.26 17.65 5.46
C GLN A 196 -11.15 17.18 6.63
N ILE A 197 -10.74 16.14 7.36
CA ILE A 197 -11.48 15.62 8.52
C ILE A 197 -11.61 16.69 9.61
N VAL A 198 -10.52 17.37 9.96
CA VAL A 198 -10.51 18.40 11.01
C VAL A 198 -11.34 19.62 10.60
N LYS A 199 -11.15 20.14 9.38
CA LYS A 199 -11.87 21.30 8.86
C LYS A 199 -13.38 21.10 8.91
N ASN A 200 -13.86 19.92 8.51
CA ASN A 200 -15.28 19.59 8.47
C ASN A 200 -15.82 18.95 9.77
N LYS A 201 -14.97 18.81 10.80
CA LYS A 201 -15.30 18.16 12.07
C LYS A 201 -15.85 16.74 11.91
N TRP A 202 -15.40 16.02 10.88
CA TRP A 202 -15.85 14.66 10.55
C TRP A 202 -15.35 13.60 11.54
N TYR A 203 -14.43 13.96 12.44
CA TYR A 203 -14.07 13.14 13.60
C TYR A 203 -15.23 12.98 14.62
N ASP A 204 -16.22 13.88 14.58
CA ASP A 204 -17.48 13.76 15.32
C ASP A 204 -18.59 13.25 14.39
N SER A 205 -19.16 12.09 14.75
CA SER A 205 -20.19 11.40 13.96
C SER A 205 -21.44 12.25 13.67
N VAL A 206 -21.74 13.28 14.47
CA VAL A 206 -22.89 14.16 14.23
C VAL A 206 -22.75 14.90 12.90
N ASN A 207 -21.52 15.30 12.53
CA ASN A 207 -21.25 16.00 11.26
C ASN A 207 -21.26 15.06 10.04
N LEU A 208 -21.34 13.75 10.26
CA LEU A 208 -21.47 12.75 9.19
C LEU A 208 -22.93 12.47 8.81
N ALA A 209 -23.88 12.82 9.67
CA ALA A 209 -25.30 12.53 9.47
C ALA A 209 -25.92 13.21 8.24
N GLN A 210 -25.25 14.23 7.70
CA GLN A 210 -25.67 14.93 6.48
C GLN A 210 -25.52 14.08 5.21
N PHE A 211 -24.62 13.10 5.19
CA PHE A 211 -24.29 12.34 3.99
C PHE A 211 -25.30 11.23 3.68
N ASN A 212 -25.54 11.01 2.40
CA ASN A 212 -26.38 9.94 1.84
C ASN A 212 -25.83 9.50 0.47
N ASN A 213 -26.32 8.38 -0.07
CA ASN A 213 -25.82 7.86 -1.35
C ASN A 213 -26.44 8.53 -2.59
N ASP A 214 -27.47 9.36 -2.42
CA ASP A 214 -28.28 9.88 -3.53
C ASP A 214 -27.78 11.25 -3.99
N ASN A 215 -27.77 12.24 -3.09
CA ASN A 215 -27.56 13.66 -3.41
C ASN A 215 -26.49 14.34 -2.55
N ASN A 216 -25.94 13.67 -1.54
CA ASN A 216 -24.90 14.23 -0.67
C ASN A 216 -23.88 13.15 -0.28
N GLN A 217 -23.12 12.68 -1.27
CA GLN A 217 -22.16 11.61 -1.06
C GLN A 217 -20.96 12.08 -0.23
N PHE A 218 -20.37 11.14 0.52
CA PHE A 218 -19.13 11.40 1.23
C PHE A 218 -17.95 11.15 0.29
N ASP A 219 -17.13 12.18 0.07
CA ASP A 219 -15.95 12.11 -0.78
C ASP A 219 -14.73 12.66 -0.05
N LEU A 220 -13.64 11.91 -0.11
CA LEU A 220 -12.33 12.41 0.27
C LEU A 220 -11.75 13.31 -0.83
N ILE A 221 -10.73 14.08 -0.47
CA ILE A 221 -10.01 14.93 -1.42
C ILE A 221 -9.48 14.09 -2.61
N CYS A 222 -9.72 14.61 -3.82
CA CYS A 222 -9.52 13.96 -5.11
C CYS A 222 -10.46 12.78 -5.46
N SER A 223 -11.61 12.61 -4.78
CA SER A 223 -12.61 11.59 -5.14
C SER A 223 -13.77 12.07 -6.01
N GLY A 224 -13.98 13.39 -6.12
CA GLY A 224 -15.17 13.97 -6.73
C GLY A 224 -15.09 14.17 -8.26
N ARG A 225 -16.27 14.26 -8.89
CA ARG A 225 -16.44 14.71 -10.28
C ARG A 225 -16.14 16.22 -10.40
N GLU A 226 -15.69 16.66 -11.57
CA GLU A 226 -15.29 18.05 -11.83
C GLU A 226 -16.31 19.11 -11.38
N ASN A 227 -17.61 18.79 -11.37
CA ASN A 227 -18.68 19.76 -11.14
C ASN A 227 -19.59 19.48 -9.91
N ASP A 228 -19.39 18.40 -9.13
CA ASP A 228 -20.30 17.99 -8.04
C ASP A 228 -19.63 17.84 -6.65
N ASN A 229 -18.32 18.06 -6.51
CA ASN A 229 -17.70 18.02 -5.20
C ASN A 229 -18.16 19.23 -4.37
N ILE A 230 -18.74 18.99 -3.18
CA ILE A 230 -19.10 20.04 -2.19
C ILE A 230 -17.91 20.93 -1.82
N LEU A 231 -16.68 20.45 -2.00
CA LEU A 231 -15.45 21.23 -1.80
C LEU A 231 -15.04 22.08 -3.00
N GLY A 232 -15.64 21.90 -4.19
CA GLY A 232 -15.35 22.66 -5.40
C GLY A 232 -13.96 22.40 -5.99
N VAL A 233 -13.34 21.26 -5.66
CA VAL A 233 -11.99 20.90 -6.14
C VAL A 233 -11.99 19.45 -6.64
N PRO A 234 -12.27 19.18 -7.93
CA PRO A 234 -11.50 18.13 -8.59
C PRO A 234 -10.03 18.51 -8.43
N CYS A 235 -9.19 17.59 -7.99
CA CYS A 235 -7.75 17.87 -8.04
C CYS A 235 -7.42 18.11 -9.51
N SER A 236 -7.14 19.36 -9.86
CA SER A 236 -6.65 19.72 -11.19
C SER A 236 -5.50 18.77 -11.51
N THR A 237 -5.45 18.32 -12.75
CA THR A 237 -4.91 17.03 -13.18
C THR A 237 -3.52 16.65 -12.66
N TYR A 238 -2.72 17.58 -12.11
CA TYR A 238 -1.39 17.30 -11.55
C TYR A 238 -0.98 18.09 -10.28
N GLU A 239 -1.74 19.09 -9.83
CA GLU A 239 -1.21 20.08 -8.87
C GLU A 239 -1.49 19.76 -7.39
N LYS A 240 -2.43 18.86 -7.09
CA LYS A 240 -2.89 18.60 -5.71
C LYS A 240 -2.77 17.14 -5.33
N GLU A 241 -2.12 16.87 -4.21
CA GLU A 241 -2.07 15.56 -3.55
C GLU A 241 -3.47 15.16 -3.04
N GLY A 242 -3.86 13.92 -3.28
CA GLY A 242 -5.12 13.36 -2.77
C GLY A 242 -5.01 12.78 -1.37
N ALA A 243 -6.12 12.19 -0.91
CA ALA A 243 -6.10 11.39 0.30
C ALA A 243 -5.16 10.19 0.10
N ILE A 244 -4.28 9.98 1.08
CA ILE A 244 -3.42 8.80 1.16
C ILE A 244 -3.63 8.13 2.51
N GLU A 245 -4.06 6.87 2.48
CA GLU A 245 -4.02 6.01 3.65
C GLU A 245 -2.95 4.94 3.47
N ILE A 246 -2.11 4.78 4.49
CA ILE A 246 -1.06 3.76 4.54
C ILE A 246 -1.44 2.72 5.58
N LYS A 247 -1.18 1.45 5.27
CA LYS A 247 -1.22 0.36 6.25
C LYS A 247 0.14 -0.33 6.24
N ALA A 248 0.83 -0.27 7.36
CA ALA A 248 2.15 -0.86 7.52
C ALA A 248 2.09 -2.05 8.47
N SER A 249 2.86 -3.09 8.18
CA SER A 249 3.08 -4.22 9.09
C SER A 249 4.56 -4.35 9.42
N TRP A 250 4.81 -4.75 10.65
CA TRP A 250 6.12 -4.69 11.28
C TRP A 250 6.41 -6.01 11.99
N ARG A 251 7.59 -6.59 11.71
CA ARG A 251 8.14 -7.64 12.58
C ARG A 251 8.86 -7.01 13.76
N VAL A 252 8.82 -7.67 14.90
CA VAL A 252 9.58 -7.26 16.09
C VAL A 252 10.94 -7.91 16.04
N PHE A 253 11.99 -7.14 16.30
CA PHE A 253 13.34 -7.66 16.44
C PHE A 253 13.70 -7.83 17.91
N ASP A 254 14.24 -8.99 18.24
CA ASP A 254 14.82 -9.29 19.54
C ASP A 254 16.36 -9.38 19.45
N GLU A 255 16.98 -9.81 20.56
CA GLU A 255 18.42 -9.99 20.68
C GLU A 255 18.95 -11.17 19.86
N GLN A 256 18.09 -12.11 19.45
CA GLN A 256 18.46 -13.27 18.64
C GLN A 256 18.59 -12.91 17.15
N THR A 257 17.99 -11.80 16.73
CA THR A 257 18.10 -11.32 15.36
C THR A 257 19.48 -10.74 15.09
N SER A 258 20.20 -11.34 14.13
CA SER A 258 21.55 -10.89 13.74
C SER A 258 21.54 -9.50 13.10
N LYS A 259 22.68 -8.78 13.17
CA LYS A 259 22.84 -7.49 12.50
C LYS A 259 22.69 -7.59 10.97
N ASP A 260 23.18 -8.68 10.38
CA ASP A 260 23.11 -8.92 8.94
C ASP A 260 21.66 -9.12 8.47
N GLU A 261 20.84 -9.79 9.29
CA GLU A 261 19.40 -9.90 9.04
C GLU A 261 18.74 -8.53 9.14
N LYS A 262 18.97 -7.76 10.23
CA LYS A 262 18.40 -6.42 10.41
C LYS A 262 18.77 -5.45 9.28
N ALA A 263 19.98 -5.56 8.73
CA ALA A 263 20.47 -4.69 7.66
C ALA A 263 19.68 -4.79 6.34
N ARG A 264 18.77 -5.77 6.21
CA ARG A 264 17.88 -5.93 5.05
C ARG A 264 16.52 -5.24 5.22
N TYR A 265 16.23 -4.65 6.37
CA TYR A 265 14.94 -4.05 6.68
C TYR A 265 15.09 -2.55 6.95
N TYR A 266 14.05 -1.78 6.63
CA TYR A 266 13.90 -0.49 7.28
C TYR A 266 13.57 -0.72 8.76
N THR A 267 14.49 -0.32 9.64
CA THR A 267 14.37 -0.51 11.08
C THR A 267 14.08 0.79 11.80
N THR A 268 13.20 0.74 12.80
CA THR A 268 12.91 1.89 13.66
C THR A 268 12.51 1.39 15.05
N LYS A 269 12.27 2.33 15.97
CA LYS A 269 11.80 2.01 17.32
C LYS A 269 10.37 2.49 17.51
N ARG A 270 9.59 1.72 18.26
CA ARG A 270 8.23 2.06 18.71
C ARG A 270 8.17 1.96 20.22
N LYS A 271 7.50 2.89 20.87
CA LYS A 271 7.05 2.72 22.25
C LYS A 271 5.61 2.26 22.19
N VAL A 272 5.35 1.06 22.67
CA VAL A 272 4.02 0.42 22.65
C VAL A 272 3.45 0.35 24.06
N LEU A 273 2.13 0.56 24.18
CA LEU A 273 1.37 0.31 25.40
C LEU A 273 0.75 -1.08 25.31
N ILE A 274 1.06 -1.93 26.28
CA ILE A 274 0.50 -3.26 26.44
C ILE A 274 -0.60 -3.17 27.51
N PRO A 275 -1.88 -3.31 27.15
CA PRO A 275 -2.97 -3.18 28.11
C PRO A 275 -2.94 -4.27 29.18
N GLY A 276 -3.43 -3.95 30.37
CA GLY A 276 -3.68 -4.95 31.42
C GLY A 276 -4.86 -5.87 31.10
N LYS A 277 -5.27 -6.68 32.08
CA LYS A 277 -6.37 -7.65 31.92
C LYS A 277 -7.73 -6.96 31.66
N SER A 278 -8.54 -7.58 30.81
CA SER A 278 -9.95 -7.24 30.53
C SER A 278 -10.71 -8.46 30.01
N ASP A 279 -12.05 -8.43 30.06
CA ASP A 279 -12.90 -9.51 29.52
C ASP A 279 -12.70 -9.73 28.00
N LYS A 280 -12.23 -8.70 27.30
CA LYS A 280 -11.90 -8.80 25.86
C LYS A 280 -10.63 -9.62 25.62
N CYS A 281 -9.70 -9.65 26.58
CA CYS A 281 -8.50 -10.50 26.49
C CYS A 281 -8.91 -11.97 26.51
N ASP A 282 -9.71 -12.35 27.50
CA ASP A 282 -10.11 -13.75 27.75
C ASP A 282 -10.94 -14.31 26.58
N THR A 283 -11.67 -13.44 25.87
CA THR A 283 -12.46 -13.81 24.68
C THR A 283 -11.69 -13.69 23.35
N GLY A 284 -10.39 -13.36 23.38
CA GLY A 284 -9.58 -13.17 22.17
C GLY A 284 -9.98 -11.96 21.31
N LYS A 285 -10.76 -11.03 21.86
CA LYS A 285 -11.23 -9.82 21.18
C LYS A 285 -10.30 -8.62 21.37
N ALA A 286 -9.30 -8.76 22.24
CA ALA A 286 -8.27 -7.78 22.50
C ALA A 286 -6.98 -8.48 22.91
N PHE A 287 -5.88 -7.74 22.80
CA PHE A 287 -4.56 -8.15 23.20
C PHE A 287 -4.15 -7.52 24.53
N CYS A 288 -3.48 -8.28 25.42
CA CYS A 288 -3.19 -7.85 26.79
C CYS A 288 -1.85 -8.39 27.31
N SER A 289 -1.41 -7.89 28.46
CA SER A 289 -0.25 -8.39 29.20
C SER A 289 -0.49 -9.78 29.77
N ASP A 290 0.53 -10.64 29.74
CA ASP A 290 0.52 -11.97 30.34
C ASP A 290 0.45 -11.94 31.88
N THR A 291 0.99 -10.88 32.50
CA THR A 291 0.89 -10.65 33.96
C THR A 291 -0.46 -10.07 34.37
N GLY A 292 -1.23 -9.53 33.42
CA GLY A 292 -2.47 -8.80 33.66
C GLY A 292 -2.27 -7.34 34.08
N GLU A 293 -1.03 -6.89 34.30
CA GLU A 293 -0.69 -5.50 34.57
C GLU A 293 -0.35 -4.76 33.28
N GLU A 294 -0.84 -3.52 33.14
CA GLU A 294 -0.49 -2.65 32.01
C GLU A 294 0.98 -2.22 32.09
N PHE A 295 1.68 -2.23 30.96
CA PHE A 295 3.03 -1.69 30.87
C PHE A 295 3.34 -1.10 29.50
N SER A 296 4.39 -0.28 29.43
CA SER A 296 4.93 0.21 28.15
C SER A 296 6.29 -0.43 27.86
N GLN A 297 6.54 -0.74 26.58
CA GLN A 297 7.82 -1.30 26.12
C GLN A 297 8.31 -0.54 24.90
N VAL A 298 9.63 -0.35 24.80
CA VAL A 298 10.26 0.09 23.56
C VAL A 298 10.69 -1.16 22.80
N ILE A 299 10.20 -1.29 21.57
CA ILE A 299 10.53 -2.38 20.66
C ILE A 299 11.26 -1.83 19.44
N GLU A 300 12.21 -2.61 18.93
CA GLU A 300 12.79 -2.40 17.61
C GLU A 300 11.98 -3.19 16.59
N VAL A 301 11.64 -2.57 15.47
CA VAL A 301 10.78 -3.17 14.46
C VAL A 301 11.36 -3.01 13.07
N GLY A 302 11.07 -3.99 12.19
CA GLY A 302 11.42 -3.97 10.77
C GLY A 302 10.18 -3.95 9.88
N LEU A 303 10.13 -3.06 8.89
CA LEU A 303 8.98 -2.97 7.97
C LEU A 303 8.93 -4.23 7.10
N ILE A 304 7.79 -4.92 7.07
CA ILE A 304 7.62 -6.15 6.30
C ILE A 304 6.49 -6.11 5.26
N GLY A 305 5.52 -5.23 5.40
CA GLY A 305 4.45 -5.05 4.42
C GLY A 305 3.86 -3.67 4.46
N PHE A 306 3.43 -3.15 3.30
CA PHE A 306 3.09 -1.75 3.13
C PHE A 306 2.02 -1.57 2.04
N HIS A 307 0.78 -1.30 2.44
CA HIS A 307 -0.26 -0.84 1.52
C HIS A 307 -0.25 0.68 1.40
N ILE A 308 -0.46 1.16 0.17
CA ILE A 308 -0.71 2.57 -0.12
C ILE A 308 -2.03 2.66 -0.88
N LYS A 309 -2.99 3.36 -0.28
CA LYS A 309 -4.26 3.75 -0.89
C LYS A 309 -4.15 5.22 -1.28
N HIS A 310 -4.08 5.55 -2.56
CA HIS A 310 -3.87 6.92 -3.02
C HIS A 310 -4.99 7.37 -3.94
N LYS A 311 -5.69 8.45 -3.57
CA LYS A 311 -6.62 9.15 -4.45
C LYS A 311 -5.89 9.96 -5.50
N THR A 312 -6.27 9.75 -6.75
CA THR A 312 -5.70 10.41 -7.92
C THR A 312 -6.84 10.91 -8.79
N SER A 313 -6.69 12.07 -9.43
CA SER A 313 -7.73 12.69 -10.25
C SER A 313 -8.07 11.88 -11.50
N GLU A 314 -7.07 11.30 -12.18
CA GLU A 314 -7.26 10.59 -13.45
C GLU A 314 -7.69 9.14 -13.30
N GLN A 315 -7.35 8.47 -12.20
CA GLN A 315 -7.67 7.06 -11.95
C GLN A 315 -8.63 6.88 -10.78
N GLY A 316 -9.01 7.98 -10.12
CA GLY A 316 -9.91 8.03 -8.97
C GLY A 316 -9.25 7.50 -7.71
N TRP A 317 -8.63 6.32 -7.79
CA TRP A 317 -8.02 5.61 -6.68
C TRP A 317 -7.07 4.54 -7.21
N ILE A 318 -5.84 4.57 -6.70
CA ILE A 318 -4.81 3.55 -6.93
C ILE A 318 -4.50 2.88 -5.60
N TRP A 319 -4.57 1.55 -5.60
CA TRP A 319 -4.05 0.68 -4.58
C TRP A 319 -2.70 0.13 -5.02
N SER A 320 -1.72 0.14 -4.13
CA SER A 320 -0.45 -0.56 -4.33
C SER A 320 -0.03 -1.25 -3.05
N THR A 321 0.65 -2.38 -3.17
CA THR A 321 1.15 -3.10 -2.00
C THR A 321 2.56 -3.61 -2.19
N PHE A 322 3.37 -3.41 -1.16
CA PHE A 322 4.78 -3.77 -1.13
C PHE A 322 5.03 -4.75 0.00
N GLU A 323 5.96 -5.67 -0.23
CA GLU A 323 6.37 -6.68 0.74
C GLU A 323 7.88 -6.79 0.81
N GLN A 324 8.39 -7.09 1.99
CA GLN A 324 9.80 -7.42 2.17
C GLN A 324 10.09 -8.83 1.63
N VAL A 325 11.19 -8.99 0.90
CA VAL A 325 11.48 -10.21 0.10
C VAL A 325 11.74 -11.48 0.91
N ASP A 326 12.03 -11.35 2.21
CA ASP A 326 12.30 -12.45 3.14
C ASP A 326 11.04 -12.81 3.97
N ASN A 327 9.85 -12.35 3.57
CA ASN A 327 8.60 -12.69 4.25
C ASN A 327 8.22 -14.16 4.10
N VAL A 328 8.17 -14.63 2.85
CA VAL A 328 7.66 -15.96 2.47
C VAL A 328 8.42 -16.51 1.25
N PRO A 329 8.40 -17.83 1.01
CA PRO A 329 8.94 -18.40 -0.21
C PRO A 329 8.23 -17.84 -1.44
N ASP A 330 8.99 -17.35 -2.41
CA ASP A 330 8.47 -16.82 -3.68
C ASP A 330 8.86 -17.69 -4.90
N GLY A 331 9.52 -18.83 -4.68
CA GLY A 331 9.91 -19.76 -5.73
C GLY A 331 11.13 -19.33 -6.56
N THR A 332 11.72 -18.16 -6.30
CA THR A 332 12.90 -17.67 -7.04
C THR A 332 14.21 -18.05 -6.36
N LEU A 333 14.24 -18.12 -5.03
CA LEU A 333 15.39 -18.57 -4.24
C LEU A 333 14.91 -19.30 -2.98
N LYS A 334 15.42 -20.52 -2.72
CA LYS A 334 15.29 -21.15 -1.40
C LYS A 334 16.16 -20.38 -0.42
N GLN A 335 15.54 -19.62 0.46
CA GLN A 335 16.23 -18.99 1.58
C GLN A 335 16.27 -19.95 2.76
N ASN A 336 17.32 -19.86 3.57
CA ASN A 336 17.44 -20.68 4.78
C ASN A 336 16.47 -20.24 5.89
N LYS A 337 15.94 -19.01 5.82
CA LYS A 337 15.04 -18.43 6.82
C LYS A 337 14.06 -17.46 6.16
N TYR A 338 12.77 -17.62 6.41
CA TYR A 338 11.75 -16.63 6.10
C TYR A 338 11.13 -16.10 7.40
N THR A 339 10.56 -14.90 7.34
CA THR A 339 9.91 -14.26 8.48
C THR A 339 8.64 -15.02 8.89
N LEU A 340 7.86 -15.51 7.92
CA LEU A 340 6.53 -16.08 8.14
C LEU A 340 6.38 -17.54 7.66
N ASN A 341 7.48 -18.19 7.31
CA ASN A 341 7.47 -19.57 6.83
C ASN A 341 8.71 -20.32 7.31
N ASN A 342 8.54 -21.58 7.70
CA ASN A 342 9.62 -22.51 7.96
C ASN A 342 9.52 -23.69 7.01
N PRO A 343 10.40 -23.77 5.99
CA PRO A 343 10.44 -24.90 5.06
C PRO A 343 10.63 -26.27 5.72
N ASP A 344 11.20 -26.31 6.94
CA ASP A 344 11.48 -27.53 7.71
C ASP A 344 10.40 -27.81 8.78
N CYS A 345 9.23 -27.17 8.69
CA CYS A 345 8.15 -27.32 9.65
C CYS A 345 7.72 -28.80 9.82
N GLN A 346 7.62 -29.26 11.08
CA GLN A 346 7.23 -30.64 11.43
C GLN A 346 5.83 -30.76 12.05
N LYS A 347 5.33 -29.70 12.68
CA LYS A 347 4.02 -29.66 13.36
C LYS A 347 3.32 -28.34 13.08
N ASN A 348 2.00 -28.39 12.91
CA ASN A 348 1.16 -27.21 12.61
C ASN A 348 1.59 -26.51 11.30
N CYS A 349 1.80 -27.32 10.26
CA CYS A 349 2.44 -26.86 9.01
C CYS A 349 1.48 -26.61 7.85
N VAL A 350 0.17 -26.70 8.08
CA VAL A 350 -0.80 -26.36 7.02
C VAL A 350 -0.65 -24.88 6.69
N GLU A 351 -0.28 -24.63 5.44
CA GLU A 351 -0.04 -23.29 4.93
C GLU A 351 -1.29 -22.41 5.05
N ASN A 352 -1.09 -21.12 5.32
CA ASN A 352 -2.11 -20.09 5.43
C ASN A 352 -3.24 -20.43 6.42
N THR A 353 -2.96 -21.30 7.39
CA THR A 353 -3.88 -21.67 8.47
C THR A 353 -3.43 -21.01 9.78
N PRO A 354 -4.30 -20.28 10.48
CA PRO A 354 -3.96 -19.70 11.78
C PRO A 354 -3.95 -20.79 12.85
N TYR A 355 -2.85 -20.87 13.61
CA TYR A 355 -2.70 -21.75 14.78
C TYR A 355 -2.65 -20.98 16.11
N VAL A 356 -2.98 -19.69 16.08
CA VAL A 356 -3.02 -18.84 17.27
C VAL A 356 -4.18 -19.23 18.18
N GLU A 357 -3.95 -19.24 19.48
CA GLU A 357 -4.95 -19.58 20.49
C GLU A 357 -5.20 -18.40 21.44
N PRO A 358 -6.46 -17.97 21.66
CA PRO A 358 -6.76 -16.97 22.67
C PRO A 358 -6.60 -17.54 24.10
N PRO A 359 -6.33 -16.71 25.11
CA PRO A 359 -6.14 -15.26 25.02
C PRO A 359 -4.83 -14.89 24.31
N TYR A 360 -4.85 -13.80 23.53
CA TYR A 360 -3.64 -13.26 22.90
C TYR A 360 -2.92 -12.38 23.93
N LEU A 361 -1.74 -12.80 24.37
CA LEU A 361 -1.00 -12.18 25.46
C LEU A 361 0.41 -11.73 25.02
N TRP A 362 0.87 -10.57 25.51
CA TRP A 362 2.24 -10.07 25.38
C TRP A 362 3.00 -10.45 26.65
N ARG A 363 4.17 -11.04 26.51
CA ARG A 363 5.16 -11.06 27.60
C ARG A 363 6.32 -10.14 27.31
N LYS A 364 6.92 -9.57 28.35
CA LYS A 364 7.97 -8.56 28.22
C LYS A 364 9.23 -9.11 27.56
N GLU A 365 9.58 -10.35 27.83
CA GLU A 365 10.74 -11.06 27.29
C GLU A 365 10.38 -11.77 25.97
N ALA A 366 11.27 -11.74 24.98
CA ALA A 366 11.06 -12.45 23.73
C ALA A 366 11.10 -13.98 23.92
N PRO A 367 10.33 -14.78 23.14
CA PRO A 367 9.31 -14.35 22.18
C PRO A 367 8.11 -13.65 22.83
N HIS A 368 7.64 -12.54 22.28
CA HIS A 368 6.59 -11.75 22.92
C HIS A 368 5.19 -12.37 22.82
N ALA A 369 4.95 -13.24 21.83
CA ALA A 369 3.63 -13.81 21.59
C ALA A 369 3.38 -15.06 22.44
N VAL A 370 2.48 -14.92 23.42
CA VAL A 370 2.08 -16.01 24.31
C VAL A 370 0.56 -16.14 24.41
N THR A 371 0.13 -17.27 24.94
CA THR A 371 -1.25 -17.63 25.29
C THR A 371 -1.29 -18.26 26.68
N LYS A 372 -2.48 -18.51 27.20
CA LYS A 372 -2.69 -19.18 28.49
C LYS A 372 -3.58 -20.40 28.33
N ILE A 373 -3.01 -21.59 28.49
CA ILE A 373 -3.72 -22.88 28.33
C ILE A 373 -3.55 -23.68 29.63
N GLY A 374 -4.67 -24.07 30.25
CA GLY A 374 -4.65 -24.85 31.49
C GLY A 374 -4.02 -24.10 32.68
N GLY A 375 -4.03 -22.77 32.65
CA GLY A 375 -3.42 -21.92 33.68
C GLY A 375 -1.95 -21.57 33.42
N GLU A 376 -1.30 -22.21 32.46
CA GLU A 376 0.11 -22.01 32.13
C GLU A 376 0.29 -21.06 30.94
N ILE A 377 1.29 -20.18 31.01
CA ILE A 377 1.71 -19.35 29.89
C ILE A 377 2.52 -20.20 28.90
N LYS A 378 2.11 -20.19 27.63
CA LYS A 378 2.74 -20.93 26.53
C LYS A 378 2.98 -20.01 25.35
N ASN A 379 4.01 -20.29 24.56
CA ASN A 379 4.26 -19.53 23.33
C ASN A 379 3.12 -19.75 22.33
N GLN A 380 2.77 -18.71 21.58
CA GLN A 380 1.95 -18.87 20.38
C GLN A 380 2.70 -19.72 19.34
N ILE A 381 1.95 -20.35 18.44
CA ILE A 381 2.50 -21.16 17.36
C ILE A 381 2.84 -20.23 16.18
N PRO A 382 4.09 -20.24 15.67
CA PRO A 382 4.46 -19.51 14.47
C PRO A 382 3.59 -19.86 13.26
N SER A 383 3.22 -18.86 12.48
CA SER A 383 2.40 -19.04 11.27
C SER A 383 3.21 -19.72 10.17
N GLN A 384 2.54 -20.44 9.26
CA GLN A 384 3.15 -20.96 8.03
C GLN A 384 2.47 -20.28 6.84
N ILE A 385 2.96 -19.11 6.44
CA ILE A 385 2.37 -18.32 5.36
C ILE A 385 3.12 -18.61 4.06
N VAL A 386 2.35 -18.77 2.99
CA VAL A 386 2.85 -18.76 1.61
C VAL A 386 1.94 -17.90 0.75
N ARG A 387 2.45 -17.42 -0.38
CA ARG A 387 1.62 -16.68 -1.33
C ARG A 387 0.65 -17.64 -2.04
N SER A 388 -0.65 -17.51 -1.75
CA SER A 388 -1.71 -18.35 -2.35
C SER A 388 -2.05 -17.95 -3.78
N PHE A 389 -1.85 -16.68 -4.13
CA PHE A 389 -2.19 -16.15 -5.45
C PHE A 389 -0.99 -15.41 -6.06
N LYS A 390 -0.66 -15.78 -7.29
CA LYS A 390 0.23 -15.03 -8.16
C LYS A 390 -0.49 -14.74 -9.48
N PRO A 391 -0.34 -13.53 -10.04
CA PRO A 391 -0.77 -13.29 -11.42
C PRO A 391 -0.16 -14.33 -12.36
N LYS A 392 -0.82 -14.58 -13.50
CA LYS A 392 -0.21 -15.39 -14.58
C LYS A 392 0.64 -14.50 -15.48
N SER A 393 1.60 -15.08 -16.19
CA SER A 393 2.29 -14.39 -17.29
C SER A 393 1.28 -13.89 -18.35
N PRO A 394 1.49 -12.71 -18.94
CA PRO A 394 2.71 -11.90 -18.87
C PRO A 394 2.83 -10.98 -17.63
N LEU A 395 1.76 -10.78 -16.85
CA LEU A 395 1.74 -9.78 -15.76
C LEU A 395 2.74 -10.10 -14.65
N ASP A 396 2.86 -11.36 -14.22
CA ASP A 396 3.84 -11.77 -13.19
C ASP A 396 5.28 -11.49 -13.61
N SER A 397 5.61 -11.83 -14.86
CA SER A 397 6.93 -11.59 -15.44
C SER A 397 7.25 -10.10 -15.54
N GLN A 398 6.26 -9.29 -15.92
CA GLN A 398 6.38 -7.83 -15.99
C GLN A 398 6.65 -7.21 -14.61
N ILE A 399 5.88 -7.58 -13.58
CA ILE A 399 6.08 -7.08 -12.21
C ILE A 399 7.46 -7.47 -11.69
N SER A 400 7.88 -8.72 -11.93
CA SER A 400 9.21 -9.21 -11.56
C SER A 400 10.32 -8.40 -12.21
N GLU A 401 10.21 -8.14 -13.52
CA GLU A 401 11.18 -7.32 -14.26
C GLU A 401 11.24 -5.89 -13.71
N GLN A 402 10.09 -5.25 -13.45
CA GLN A 402 10.06 -3.91 -12.89
C GLN A 402 10.69 -3.84 -11.49
N ASN A 403 10.39 -4.82 -10.62
CA ASN A 403 11.04 -4.91 -9.31
C ASN A 403 12.57 -4.97 -9.45
N GLN A 404 13.10 -5.78 -10.38
CA GLN A 404 14.55 -5.85 -10.63
C GLN A 404 15.14 -4.50 -11.09
N GLN A 405 14.45 -3.79 -11.99
CA GLN A 405 14.88 -2.47 -12.45
C GLN A 405 14.91 -1.46 -11.28
N TRP A 406 13.87 -1.44 -10.44
CA TRP A 406 13.81 -0.56 -9.28
C TRP A 406 14.85 -0.90 -8.21
N HIS A 407 15.10 -2.19 -7.96
CA HIS A 407 16.19 -2.62 -7.07
C HIS A 407 17.54 -2.13 -7.57
N GLN A 408 17.80 -2.22 -8.88
CA GLN A 408 19.05 -1.72 -9.46
C GLN A 408 19.15 -0.19 -9.29
N ALA A 409 18.09 0.55 -9.61
CA ALA A 409 18.07 2.01 -9.44
C ALA A 409 18.30 2.44 -7.97
N LEU A 410 17.73 1.70 -7.00
CA LEU A 410 17.95 1.95 -5.58
C LEU A 410 19.38 1.62 -5.13
N LYS A 411 19.99 0.55 -5.67
CA LYS A 411 21.39 0.20 -5.42
C LYS A 411 22.36 1.23 -6.00
N ASP A 412 22.02 1.80 -7.15
CA ASP A 412 22.83 2.83 -7.82
C ASP A 412 22.87 4.13 -7.02
N ILE A 413 21.81 4.43 -6.24
CA ILE A 413 21.79 5.53 -5.28
C ILE A 413 22.63 5.20 -4.05
N SER A 414 22.36 4.05 -3.43
CA SER A 414 23.07 3.59 -2.23
C SER A 414 23.12 2.07 -2.22
N LYS A 415 24.33 1.51 -2.30
CA LYS A 415 24.52 0.05 -2.32
C LYS A 415 23.95 -0.64 -1.07
N SER A 416 23.90 0.08 0.05
CA SER A 416 23.34 -0.37 1.32
C SER A 416 21.87 0.04 1.52
N SER A 417 21.20 0.54 0.48
CA SER A 417 19.79 0.93 0.56
C SER A 417 18.92 -0.28 0.88
N VAL A 418 18.28 -0.27 2.05
CA VAL A 418 17.38 -1.37 2.48
C VAL A 418 16.17 -1.53 1.56
N TRP A 419 15.81 -0.47 0.83
CA TRP A 419 14.66 -0.45 -0.08
C TRP A 419 14.80 -1.40 -1.27
N GLN A 420 16.02 -1.86 -1.57
CA GLN A 420 16.28 -2.91 -2.56
C GLN A 420 15.73 -4.29 -2.14
N TYR A 421 15.30 -4.45 -0.88
CA TYR A 421 14.75 -5.70 -0.34
C TYR A 421 13.22 -5.67 -0.20
N TYR A 422 12.56 -4.78 -0.94
CA TYR A 422 11.11 -4.68 -1.00
C TYR A 422 10.66 -4.90 -2.44
N ASN A 423 9.55 -5.61 -2.64
CA ASN A 423 8.94 -5.83 -3.93
C ASN A 423 7.57 -5.17 -3.98
N LEU A 424 7.24 -4.53 -5.10
CA LEU A 424 5.84 -4.31 -5.46
C LEU A 424 5.22 -5.68 -5.76
N VAL A 425 4.13 -6.01 -5.06
CA VAL A 425 3.34 -7.22 -5.34
C VAL A 425 2.40 -6.97 -6.51
N GLY A 426 1.89 -5.74 -6.63
CA GLY A 426 1.09 -5.28 -7.75
C GLY A 426 0.31 -4.01 -7.42
N THR A 427 -0.36 -3.48 -8.44
CA THR A 427 -1.27 -2.34 -8.36
C THR A 427 -2.69 -2.74 -8.77
N GLN A 428 -3.68 -2.05 -8.21
CA GLN A 428 -5.07 -2.06 -8.67
C GLN A 428 -5.60 -0.62 -8.72
N TRP A 429 -6.51 -0.33 -9.64
CA TRP A 429 -7.15 0.97 -9.75
C TRP A 429 -8.57 0.84 -10.29
N LEU A 430 -9.31 1.96 -10.30
CA LEU A 430 -10.63 2.03 -10.92
C LEU A 430 -10.51 2.38 -12.40
N THR A 431 -11.15 1.57 -13.25
CA THR A 431 -11.16 1.80 -14.71
C THR A 431 -11.96 3.05 -15.08
N ASN A 432 -13.02 3.33 -14.33
CA ASN A 432 -13.84 4.52 -14.51
C ASN A 432 -13.98 5.28 -13.17
N PRO A 433 -13.11 6.25 -12.90
CA PRO A 433 -13.09 6.96 -11.62
C PRO A 433 -14.31 7.85 -11.38
N SER A 434 -15.05 8.17 -12.44
CA SER A 434 -16.26 9.01 -12.36
C SER A 434 -17.50 8.23 -11.89
N GLN A 435 -17.44 6.90 -11.78
CA GLN A 435 -18.57 6.09 -11.35
C GLN A 435 -18.78 6.15 -9.83
N LEU A 436 -20.06 6.21 -9.44
CA LEU A 436 -20.48 6.30 -8.03
C LEU A 436 -19.97 5.10 -7.22
N TYR A 437 -19.70 5.33 -5.92
CA TYR A 437 -19.37 4.27 -4.97
C TYR A 437 -20.57 3.31 -4.85
N ASN A 438 -20.50 2.17 -5.53
CA ASN A 438 -21.29 1.01 -5.19
C ASN A 438 -20.55 -0.26 -5.66
N GLU A 439 -20.87 -1.38 -5.01
CA GLU A 439 -20.19 -2.67 -5.23
C GLU A 439 -20.43 -3.27 -6.62
N GLN A 440 -21.42 -2.77 -7.38
CA GLN A 440 -21.86 -3.36 -8.65
C GLN A 440 -21.33 -2.59 -9.87
N LEU A 441 -21.04 -1.30 -9.72
CA LEU A 441 -20.67 -0.41 -10.82
C LEU A 441 -19.18 -0.16 -10.90
N ARG A 442 -18.38 -0.40 -9.85
CA ARG A 442 -16.94 -0.15 -9.89
C ARG A 442 -16.17 -1.27 -10.59
N GLU A 443 -15.61 -0.93 -11.74
CA GLU A 443 -14.71 -1.82 -12.46
C GLU A 443 -13.27 -1.67 -11.97
N ILE A 444 -12.74 -2.73 -11.36
CA ILE A 444 -11.36 -2.81 -10.84
C ILE A 444 -10.45 -3.37 -11.92
N THR A 445 -9.32 -2.70 -12.14
CA THR A 445 -8.26 -3.18 -13.04
C THR A 445 -6.93 -3.33 -12.29
N PRO A 446 -6.21 -4.44 -12.47
CA PRO A 446 -6.68 -5.70 -13.05
C PRO A 446 -7.66 -6.43 -12.11
N LYS A 447 -8.62 -7.17 -12.69
CA LYS A 447 -9.64 -7.94 -11.94
C LYS A 447 -9.06 -9.26 -11.40
N LEU A 448 -8.18 -9.15 -10.42
CA LEU A 448 -7.44 -10.26 -9.81
C LEU A 448 -7.37 -10.08 -8.29
N PRO A 449 -7.14 -11.13 -7.49
CA PRO A 449 -6.73 -10.96 -6.11
C PRO A 449 -5.42 -10.17 -6.00
N LEU A 450 -5.35 -9.27 -5.03
CA LEU A 450 -4.14 -8.52 -4.68
C LEU A 450 -4.11 -8.35 -3.17
N ALA A 451 -3.52 -9.33 -2.49
CA ALA A 451 -3.37 -9.33 -1.04
C ALA A 451 -1.89 -9.22 -0.66
N ASN A 452 -1.65 -8.63 0.51
CA ASN A 452 -0.33 -8.64 1.12
C ASN A 452 -0.25 -9.77 2.15
N VAL A 453 0.76 -10.62 2.05
CA VAL A 453 0.87 -11.82 2.91
C VAL A 453 1.02 -11.51 4.40
N THR A 454 1.38 -10.27 4.76
CA THR A 454 1.55 -9.84 6.14
C THR A 454 0.33 -9.08 6.69
N LEU A 455 -0.51 -8.51 5.82
CA LEU A 455 -1.68 -7.70 6.19
C LEU A 455 -3.01 -8.44 5.98
N GLU A 456 -3.05 -9.36 5.00
CA GLU A 456 -4.19 -10.24 4.69
C GLU A 456 -3.77 -11.72 4.61
N PRO A 457 -3.00 -12.27 5.58
CA PRO A 457 -2.37 -13.60 5.50
C PRO A 457 -3.38 -14.74 5.24
N TYR A 458 -4.59 -14.62 5.78
CA TYR A 458 -5.61 -15.67 5.78
C TYR A 458 -6.74 -15.45 4.77
N ILE A 459 -6.72 -14.34 3.99
CA ILE A 459 -7.76 -13.99 2.99
C ILE A 459 -7.14 -13.52 1.67
N GLN A 460 -6.08 -14.21 1.22
CA GLN A 460 -5.29 -13.79 0.06
C GLN A 460 -6.04 -13.81 -1.28
N ASN A 461 -7.20 -14.48 -1.36
CA ASN A 461 -8.06 -14.51 -2.55
C ASN A 461 -9.08 -13.34 -2.52
N SER A 462 -8.62 -12.12 -2.26
CA SER A 462 -9.45 -10.92 -2.19
C SER A 462 -8.86 -9.77 -3.01
N SER A 463 -9.73 -8.87 -3.49
CA SER A 463 -9.31 -7.56 -4.02
C SER A 463 -9.52 -6.52 -2.92
N CYS A 464 -8.44 -5.84 -2.55
CA CYS A 464 -8.51 -4.80 -1.54
C CYS A 464 -9.40 -3.63 -1.98
N ILE A 465 -9.33 -3.22 -3.25
CA ILE A 465 -10.25 -2.20 -3.80
C ILE A 465 -11.71 -2.67 -3.71
N GLY A 466 -11.97 -3.94 -4.01
CA GLY A 466 -13.30 -4.54 -3.88
C GLY A 466 -13.82 -4.50 -2.44
N CYS A 467 -12.99 -4.89 -1.47
CA CYS A 467 -13.36 -4.85 -0.05
C CYS A 467 -13.59 -3.43 0.46
N HIS A 468 -12.67 -2.51 0.15
CA HIS A 468 -12.74 -1.12 0.60
C HIS A 468 -13.86 -0.30 -0.05
N THR A 469 -14.38 -0.73 -1.20
CA THR A 469 -15.60 -0.13 -1.80
C THR A 469 -16.83 -0.31 -0.89
N GLY A 470 -16.83 -1.30 0.00
CA GLY A 470 -17.88 -1.53 0.99
C GLY A 470 -17.78 -0.67 2.26
N ALA A 471 -16.78 0.23 2.37
CA ALA A 471 -16.63 1.09 3.54
C ALA A 471 -17.86 2.01 3.72
N LYS A 472 -18.36 2.15 4.95
CA LYS A 472 -19.55 2.93 5.27
C LYS A 472 -19.35 3.84 6.47
N LEU A 473 -20.00 5.00 6.44
CA LEU A 473 -20.06 5.91 7.59
C LEU A 473 -20.97 5.31 8.67
N ARG A 474 -20.62 5.55 9.93
CA ARG A 474 -21.42 5.09 11.08
C ARG A 474 -22.57 6.04 11.38
N THR A 475 -23.51 6.15 10.45
CA THR A 475 -24.73 6.98 10.56
C THR A 475 -25.98 6.14 10.32
N ARG A 476 -27.18 6.68 10.57
CA ARG A 476 -28.45 5.96 10.34
C ARG A 476 -28.60 5.47 8.90
N MET A 477 -28.16 6.27 7.93
CA MET A 477 -28.28 5.94 6.50
C MET A 477 -27.13 5.05 5.99
N GLN A 478 -26.06 4.91 6.78
CA GLN A 478 -24.84 4.16 6.42
C GLN A 478 -24.38 4.38 4.96
N PRO A 479 -24.22 5.64 4.53
CA PRO A 479 -23.71 5.92 3.19
C PRO A 479 -22.28 5.39 3.05
N TYR A 480 -21.84 5.18 1.81
CA TYR A 480 -20.46 4.79 1.55
C TYR A 480 -19.49 5.85 2.06
N ALA A 481 -18.37 5.40 2.63
CA ALA A 481 -17.31 6.23 3.19
C ALA A 481 -16.14 6.33 2.21
N ASP A 482 -16.44 6.52 0.93
CA ASP A 482 -15.43 6.50 -0.13
C ASP A 482 -14.66 5.15 -0.13
N PHE A 483 -13.37 5.14 0.20
CA PHE A 483 -12.57 3.92 0.40
C PHE A 483 -12.18 3.67 1.86
N THR A 484 -12.50 4.60 2.77
CA THR A 484 -11.93 4.63 4.11
C THR A 484 -12.81 3.95 5.14
N PHE A 485 -12.30 2.87 5.74
CA PHE A 485 -12.91 2.30 6.95
C PHE A 485 -12.61 3.13 8.20
N GLN A 486 -11.70 4.11 8.14
CA GLN A 486 -11.31 4.89 9.33
C GLN A 486 -12.44 5.80 9.80
N MET A 487 -13.28 6.28 8.89
CA MET A 487 -14.43 7.13 9.22
C MET A 487 -15.46 6.44 10.12
N ALA A 488 -15.52 5.11 10.16
CA ALA A 488 -16.38 4.37 11.08
C ALA A 488 -15.99 4.55 12.56
N ARG A 489 -14.79 5.09 12.83
CA ARG A 489 -14.29 5.41 14.18
C ARG A 489 -14.81 6.73 14.73
N ALA A 490 -15.40 7.59 13.89
CA ALA A 490 -16.02 8.82 14.35
C ALA A 490 -17.11 8.51 15.37
N ASN A 491 -17.06 9.18 16.52
CA ASN A 491 -18.00 8.99 17.62
C ASN A 491 -18.53 10.34 18.08
N SER A 492 -19.78 10.36 18.55
CA SER A 492 -20.44 11.55 19.09
C SER A 492 -19.72 12.05 20.33
N SER A 493 -19.39 13.35 20.37
CA SER A 493 -18.90 14.04 21.56
C SER A 493 -19.92 14.07 22.71
N ASN A 494 -21.22 13.99 22.38
CA ASN A 494 -22.30 13.83 23.32
C ASN A 494 -22.51 12.34 23.62
N GLY A 495 -21.86 11.85 24.67
CA GLY A 495 -22.14 10.53 25.23
C GLY A 495 -23.63 10.39 25.59
N THR A 496 -24.15 9.17 25.44
CA THR A 496 -25.53 8.73 25.73
C THR A 496 -26.61 9.08 24.70
N LYS A 497 -26.84 8.16 23.77
CA LYS A 497 -27.94 7.18 23.83
C LYS A 497 -27.75 6.16 22.71
N ASN A 498 -27.76 4.88 23.08
CA ASN A 498 -28.08 3.83 22.13
C ASN A 498 -29.39 4.22 21.44
N VAL A 499 -29.33 4.43 20.13
CA VAL A 499 -30.51 4.23 19.29
C VAL A 499 -30.19 2.96 18.52
N GLN A 500 -30.84 1.89 18.96
CA GLN A 500 -30.90 0.60 18.28
C GLN A 500 -31.35 0.76 16.83
#